data_AF-A0A1H3BNK8-F1
#
_entry.id   AF-A0A1H3BNK8-F1
#
_cell.length_a   1.000
_cell.length_b   1.000
_cell.length_c   1.000
_cell.angle_alpha   90.00
_cell.angle_beta   90.00
_cell.angle_gamma   90.00
#
_symmetry.space_group_name_H-M   'P 1'
#
loop_
_entity.id
_entity.type
_entity.pdbx_description
1 polymer ?
#
loop_
_entity_poly.entity_id
_entity_poly.type
_entity_poly.pdbx_seq_one_letter_code
_entity_poly.pdbx_strand_id
1 'polypeptide(L)'
;MKYLVLLTVLCIINTTVYAQHQNKDSIKIKENKKKIYSNEEDNYIKEWFNSEIESMELSEKVKLEYYDILLKYTDSMSQYGKENKVFNKEEVKTGLNTIVDKMNSKLKPLLTESQYQQHVNNFKTILWNISLRKGWEY
;
A
#
# COMPACT_ATOMS: atom_id res chain seq x y z
N MET A 1 48.77 35.15 -35.11
CA MET A 1 48.01 33.89 -35.26
C MET A 1 47.11 33.67 -34.04
N LYS A 2 46.06 34.48 -33.90
CA LYS A 2 45.19 34.55 -32.70
C LYS A 2 43.70 34.33 -32.99
N TYR A 3 43.37 33.92 -34.21
CA TYR A 3 41.97 33.73 -34.66
C TYR A 3 41.72 32.34 -35.26
N LEU A 4 42.56 31.34 -34.94
CA LEU A 4 42.39 29.97 -35.43
C LEU A 4 42.02 28.96 -34.33
N VAL A 5 41.84 29.43 -33.09
CA VAL A 5 41.45 28.61 -31.92
C VAL A 5 39.99 28.88 -31.50
N LEU A 6 39.32 29.86 -32.12
CA LEU A 6 37.97 30.28 -31.74
C LEU A 6 36.84 29.68 -32.60
N LEU A 7 37.15 28.69 -33.45
CA LEU A 7 36.17 28.06 -34.36
C LEU A 7 36.09 26.52 -34.22
N THR A 8 36.58 25.97 -33.11
CA THR A 8 36.62 24.52 -32.81
C THR A 8 35.90 24.16 -31.50
N VAL A 9 35.00 25.02 -31.00
CA VAL A 9 34.28 24.81 -29.71
C VAL A 9 32.77 24.57 -29.91
N LEU A 10 32.24 24.54 -31.14
CA LEU A 10 30.79 24.57 -31.37
C LEU A 10 30.18 23.35 -32.10
N CYS A 11 30.73 22.13 -31.96
CA CYS A 11 30.18 20.99 -32.73
C CYS A 11 30.06 19.61 -32.06
N ILE A 12 30.23 19.42 -30.73
CA ILE A 12 29.96 18.08 -30.14
C ILE A 12 29.31 18.18 -28.76
N ILE A 13 28.13 18.81 -28.71
CA ILE A 13 27.15 18.58 -27.66
C ILE A 13 25.82 18.42 -28.39
N ASN A 14 25.55 17.21 -28.87
CA ASN A 14 24.21 16.70 -29.13
C ASN A 14 24.30 15.22 -29.56
N THR A 15 23.32 14.44 -29.12
CA THR A 15 23.14 12.98 -29.30
C THR A 15 23.96 12.14 -28.31
N THR A 16 23.41 11.43 -27.32
CA THR A 16 22.04 10.94 -27.11
C THR A 16 21.70 10.94 -25.62
N VAL A 17 20.83 11.86 -25.21
CA VAL A 17 19.99 11.68 -24.02
C VAL A 17 19.07 10.50 -24.33
N TYR A 18 19.46 9.28 -23.94
CA TYR A 18 18.53 8.17 -23.78
C TYR A 18 17.75 8.40 -22.47
N ALA A 19 17.03 9.52 -22.40
CA ALA A 19 15.96 9.69 -21.44
C ALA A 19 14.82 8.78 -21.90
N GLN A 20 14.78 7.59 -21.31
CA GLN A 20 13.56 6.94 -20.88
C GLN A 20 12.31 7.32 -21.69
N HIS A 21 12.25 6.87 -22.95
CA HIS A 21 10.95 6.57 -23.53
C HIS A 21 10.50 5.22 -22.95
N GLN A 22 10.33 5.18 -21.63
CA GLN A 22 9.47 4.19 -20.99
C GLN A 22 8.07 4.52 -21.47
N ASN A 23 7.75 3.89 -22.59
CA ASN A 23 6.45 3.59 -23.13
C ASN A 23 5.35 3.84 -22.07
N LYS A 24 4.61 4.97 -22.21
CA LYS A 24 3.49 5.33 -21.34
C LYS A 24 2.44 4.22 -21.28
N ASP A 25 2.37 3.38 -22.32
CA ASP A 25 1.49 2.21 -22.34
C ASP A 25 2.03 1.08 -21.46
N SER A 26 3.35 0.92 -21.32
CA SER A 26 3.94 -0.04 -20.37
C SER A 26 3.82 0.38 -18.90
N ILE A 27 3.67 1.68 -18.62
CA ILE A 27 3.31 2.19 -17.28
C ILE A 27 1.82 1.90 -17.01
N LYS A 28 0.92 2.20 -17.96
CA LYS A 28 -0.52 1.91 -17.83
C LYS A 28 -0.84 0.41 -17.77
N ILE A 29 -0.12 -0.43 -18.50
CA ILE A 29 -0.31 -1.89 -18.50
C ILE A 29 0.14 -2.51 -17.16
N LYS A 30 1.12 -1.92 -16.45
CA LYS A 30 1.47 -2.33 -15.07
C LYS A 30 0.42 -1.90 -14.04
N GLU A 31 -0.32 -0.82 -14.30
CA GLU A 31 -1.39 -0.34 -13.41
C GLU A 31 -2.69 -1.17 -13.51
N ASN A 32 -2.85 -1.97 -14.57
CA ASN A 32 -3.96 -2.90 -14.75
C ASN A 32 -3.81 -4.23 -13.97
N LYS A 33 -3.01 -4.25 -12.90
CA LYS A 33 -3.26 -5.22 -11.82
C LYS A 33 -4.56 -4.78 -11.14
N LYS A 34 -5.67 -5.37 -11.57
CA LYS A 34 -7.06 -5.13 -11.09
C LYS A 34 -7.06 -4.72 -9.60
N LYS A 35 -7.04 -3.40 -9.34
CA LYS A 35 -7.01 -2.85 -7.99
C LYS A 35 -8.29 -3.28 -7.28
N ILE A 36 -8.21 -3.56 -5.98
CA ILE A 36 -9.40 -3.94 -5.18
C ILE A 36 -10.35 -2.74 -5.07
N TYR A 37 -9.78 -1.54 -4.98
CA TYR A 37 -10.47 -0.27 -4.87
C TYR A 37 -10.15 0.64 -6.06
N SER A 38 -11.11 1.49 -6.44
CA SER A 38 -10.82 2.67 -7.25
C SER A 38 -9.93 3.64 -6.46
N ASN A 39 -9.32 4.64 -7.12
CA ASN A 39 -8.52 5.64 -6.41
C ASN A 39 -9.36 6.46 -5.42
N GLU A 40 -10.63 6.74 -5.75
CA GLU A 40 -11.55 7.47 -4.86
C GLU A 40 -11.94 6.64 -3.63
N GLU A 41 -12.22 5.34 -3.84
CA GLU A 41 -12.55 4.41 -2.75
C GLU A 41 -11.36 4.20 -1.81
N ASP A 42 -10.15 4.10 -2.38
CA ASP A 42 -8.92 3.97 -1.60
C ASP A 42 -8.68 5.21 -0.72
N ASN A 43 -8.94 6.41 -1.24
CA ASN A 43 -8.88 7.65 -0.45
C ASN A 43 -9.92 7.65 0.68
N TYR A 44 -11.16 7.31 0.37
CA TYR A 44 -12.23 7.24 1.38
C TYR A 44 -11.89 6.24 2.51
N ILE A 45 -11.40 5.05 2.17
CA ILE A 45 -11.02 4.04 3.17
C ILE A 45 -9.86 4.53 4.03
N LYS A 46 -8.87 5.22 3.43
CA LYS A 46 -7.76 5.82 4.18
C LYS A 46 -8.24 6.91 5.14
N GLU A 47 -9.14 7.78 4.69
CA GLU A 47 -9.73 8.83 5.52
C GLU A 47 -10.54 8.25 6.68
N TRP A 48 -11.43 7.29 6.39
CA TRP A 48 -12.19 6.58 7.42
C TRP A 48 -11.25 5.89 8.42
N PHE A 49 -10.27 5.13 7.95
CA PHE A 49 -9.37 4.39 8.84
C PHE A 49 -8.47 5.32 9.67
N ASN A 50 -8.04 6.46 9.11
CA ASN A 50 -7.34 7.49 9.88
C ASN A 50 -8.23 8.07 10.97
N SER A 51 -9.50 8.36 10.68
CA SER A 51 -10.45 8.87 11.68
C SER A 51 -10.69 7.89 12.82
N GLU A 52 -10.73 6.58 12.51
CA GLU A 52 -10.83 5.53 13.52
C GLU A 52 -9.56 5.42 14.38
N ILE A 53 -8.37 5.61 13.80
CA ILE A 53 -7.11 5.63 14.58
C ILE A 53 -7.04 6.87 15.46
N GLU A 54 -7.51 8.02 14.98
CA GLU A 54 -7.56 9.26 15.77
C GLU A 54 -8.48 9.11 16.99
N SER A 55 -9.64 8.48 16.81
CA SER A 55 -10.60 8.26 17.91
C SER A 55 -10.16 7.20 18.93
N MET A 56 -9.11 6.42 18.64
CA MET A 56 -8.48 5.54 19.64
C MET A 56 -7.68 6.33 20.69
N GLU A 57 -7.40 7.62 20.47
CA GLU A 57 -6.70 8.50 21.42
C GLU A 57 -5.38 7.90 21.95
N LEU A 58 -4.59 7.31 21.04
CA LEU A 58 -3.31 6.70 21.39
C LEU A 58 -2.33 7.76 21.93
N SER A 59 -1.63 7.43 23.03
CA SER A 59 -0.48 8.23 23.47
C SER A 59 0.58 8.28 22.37
N GLU A 60 1.36 9.37 22.28
CA GLU A 60 2.33 9.58 21.20
C GLU A 60 3.32 8.41 21.05
N LYS A 61 3.82 7.88 22.17
CA LYS A 61 4.69 6.69 22.17
C LYS A 61 3.99 5.45 21.59
N VAL A 62 2.78 5.15 22.07
CA VAL A 62 2.01 3.99 21.59
C VAL A 62 1.61 4.16 20.13
N LYS A 63 1.29 5.39 19.70
CA LYS A 63 0.92 5.73 18.33
C LYS A 63 2.04 5.41 17.34
N LEU A 64 3.29 5.72 17.68
CA LEU A 64 4.45 5.40 16.83
C LEU A 64 4.64 3.89 16.68
N GLU A 65 4.63 3.15 17.80
CA GLU A 65 4.78 1.68 17.78
C GLU A 65 3.59 1.00 17.06
N TYR A 66 2.38 1.52 17.27
CA TYR A 66 1.17 1.08 16.57
C TYR A 66 1.31 1.26 15.05
N TYR A 67 1.75 2.42 14.57
CA TYR A 67 1.91 2.68 13.14
C TYR A 67 2.99 1.83 12.49
N ASP A 68 4.11 1.58 13.16
CA ASP A 68 5.17 0.72 12.62
C ASP A 68 4.65 -0.70 12.37
N ILE A 69 3.96 -1.26 13.36
CA ILE A 69 3.32 -2.59 13.26
C ILE A 69 2.26 -2.57 12.16
N LEU A 70 1.35 -1.58 12.20
CA LEU A 70 0.26 -1.45 11.24
C LEU A 70 0.78 -1.38 9.79
N LEU A 71 1.80 -0.56 9.52
CA LEU A 71 2.37 -0.39 8.19
C LEU A 71 2.94 -1.70 7.67
N LYS A 72 3.71 -2.42 8.49
CA LYS A 72 4.29 -3.72 8.14
C LYS A 72 3.22 -4.74 7.73
N TYR A 73 2.15 -4.85 8.50
CA TYR A 73 1.13 -5.87 8.25
C TYR A 73 0.17 -5.47 7.14
N THR A 74 -0.16 -4.19 6.97
CA THR A 74 -0.96 -3.71 5.83
C THR A 74 -0.21 -3.82 4.51
N ASP A 75 1.11 -3.60 4.49
CA ASP A 75 1.95 -3.88 3.33
C ASP A 75 1.95 -5.38 3.00
N SER A 76 2.09 -6.23 4.03
CA SER A 76 1.97 -7.70 3.88
C SER A 76 0.62 -8.10 3.26
N MET A 77 -0.50 -7.49 3.69
CA MET A 77 -1.82 -7.72 3.09
C MET A 77 -1.88 -7.27 1.63
N SER A 78 -1.28 -6.13 1.29
CA SER A 78 -1.24 -5.58 -0.08
C SER A 78 -0.42 -6.44 -1.04
N GLN A 79 0.61 -7.12 -0.52
CA GLN A 79 1.43 -8.07 -1.27
C GLN A 79 0.79 -9.45 -1.36
N TYR A 80 -0.01 -9.82 -0.35
CA TYR A 80 -0.71 -11.09 -0.32
C TYR A 80 -1.67 -11.23 -1.51
N GLY A 81 -1.39 -12.22 -2.38
CA GLY A 81 -2.12 -12.45 -3.63
C GLY A 81 -1.54 -11.74 -4.86
N LYS A 82 -0.65 -10.74 -4.73
CA LYS A 82 0.15 -10.24 -5.87
C LYS A 82 1.28 -11.20 -6.24
N GLU A 83 1.82 -11.91 -5.25
CA GLU A 83 2.93 -12.84 -5.41
C GLU A 83 2.47 -14.23 -5.88
N ASN A 84 1.22 -14.59 -5.58
CA ASN A 84 0.69 -15.92 -5.81
C ASN A 84 -0.33 -15.91 -6.95
N LYS A 85 0.08 -16.43 -8.11
CA LYS A 85 -0.70 -16.41 -9.37
C LYS A 85 -1.93 -17.34 -9.35
N VAL A 86 -2.07 -18.22 -8.36
CA VAL A 86 -3.14 -19.21 -8.30
C VAL A 86 -3.55 -19.45 -6.84
N PHE A 87 -4.24 -18.49 -6.23
CA PHE A 87 -4.99 -18.77 -5.00
C PHE A 87 -6.48 -18.86 -5.31
N ASN A 88 -7.14 -19.86 -4.74
CA ASN A 88 -8.59 -19.88 -4.66
C ASN A 88 -9.08 -18.91 -3.56
N LYS A 89 -10.38 -18.60 -3.58
CA LYS A 89 -11.02 -17.67 -2.64
C LYS A 89 -10.64 -17.93 -1.17
N GLU A 90 -10.71 -19.19 -0.75
CA GLU A 90 -10.53 -19.57 0.65
C GLU A 90 -9.08 -19.43 1.10
N GLU A 91 -8.12 -19.70 0.21
CA GLU A 91 -6.69 -19.47 0.47
C GLU A 91 -6.39 -17.99 0.65
N VAL A 92 -7.03 -17.11 -0.15
CA VAL A 92 -6.86 -15.68 0.02
C VAL A 92 -7.50 -15.20 1.33
N LYS A 93 -8.74 -15.64 1.63
CA LYS A 93 -9.43 -15.28 2.89
C LYS A 93 -8.63 -15.75 4.11
N THR A 94 -8.14 -16.99 4.09
CA THR A 94 -7.37 -17.58 5.20
C THR A 94 -6.07 -16.84 5.44
N GLY A 95 -5.32 -16.51 4.39
CA GLY A 95 -4.05 -15.81 4.58
C GLY A 95 -4.20 -14.36 4.97
N LEU A 96 -5.22 -13.64 4.47
CA LEU A 96 -5.52 -12.30 4.97
C LEU A 96 -5.87 -12.32 6.46
N ASN A 97 -6.72 -13.25 6.89
CA ASN A 97 -7.03 -13.45 8.32
C ASN A 97 -5.76 -13.78 9.12
N THR A 98 -4.89 -14.66 8.61
CA THR A 98 -3.63 -15.00 9.28
C THR A 98 -2.71 -13.79 9.47
N ILE A 99 -2.64 -12.90 8.48
CA ILE A 99 -1.85 -11.66 8.57
C ILE A 99 -2.45 -10.74 9.65
N VAL A 100 -3.78 -10.58 9.66
CA VAL A 100 -4.49 -9.78 10.67
C VAL A 100 -4.34 -10.36 12.07
N ASP A 101 -4.43 -11.68 12.25
CA ASP A 101 -4.23 -12.34 13.55
C ASP A 101 -2.82 -12.11 14.10
N LYS A 102 -1.81 -12.16 13.23
CA LYS A 102 -0.43 -11.84 13.62
C LYS A 102 -0.31 -10.39 14.06
N MET A 103 -0.89 -9.45 13.32
CA MET A 103 -0.91 -8.04 13.70
C MET A 103 -1.62 -7.83 15.04
N ASN A 104 -2.81 -8.42 15.22
CA ASN A 104 -3.58 -8.39 16.45
C ASN A 104 -2.75 -8.88 17.64
N SER A 105 -2.02 -10.00 17.48
CA SER A 105 -1.16 -10.56 18.54
C SER A 105 -0.03 -9.60 18.97
N LYS A 106 0.44 -8.74 18.06
CA LYS A 106 1.49 -7.74 18.34
C LYS A 106 0.93 -6.47 18.95
N LEU A 107 -0.29 -6.07 18.57
CA LEU A 107 -0.91 -4.84 19.05
C LEU A 107 -1.66 -5.01 20.38
N LYS A 108 -2.19 -6.21 20.66
CA LYS A 108 -2.88 -6.50 21.92
C LYS A 108 -2.12 -6.08 23.19
N PRO A 109 -0.81 -6.35 23.36
CA PRO A 109 -0.08 -5.91 24.55
C PRO A 109 0.22 -4.40 24.60
N LEU A 110 0.08 -3.69 23.47
CA LEU A 110 0.38 -2.24 23.37
C LEU A 110 -0.84 -1.36 23.63
N LEU A 111 -2.04 -1.91 23.41
CA LEU A 111 -3.29 -1.19 23.43
C LEU A 111 -4.05 -1.48 24.72
N THR A 112 -4.84 -0.51 25.18
CA THR A 112 -5.91 -0.78 26.15
C THR A 112 -6.96 -1.70 25.52
N GLU A 113 -7.77 -2.36 26.36
CA GLU A 113 -8.83 -3.24 25.85
C GLU A 113 -9.77 -2.52 24.87
N SER A 114 -10.18 -1.29 25.18
CA SER A 114 -11.06 -0.52 24.29
C SER A 114 -10.42 -0.20 22.94
N GLN A 115 -9.15 0.25 22.95
CA GLN A 115 -8.39 0.53 21.73
C GLN A 115 -8.19 -0.75 20.90
N TYR A 116 -7.88 -1.86 21.55
CA TYR A 116 -7.71 -3.15 20.89
C TYR A 116 -9.02 -3.63 20.24
N GLN A 117 -10.16 -3.50 20.92
CA GLN A 117 -11.46 -3.85 20.35
C GLN A 117 -11.79 -2.98 19.14
N GLN A 118 -11.50 -1.68 19.20
CA GLN A 118 -11.70 -0.80 18.05
C GLN A 118 -10.81 -1.21 16.87
N HIS A 119 -9.51 -1.46 17.10
CA HIS A 119 -8.60 -1.97 16.08
C HIS A 119 -9.13 -3.26 15.42
N VAL A 120 -9.55 -4.24 16.22
CA VAL A 120 -10.11 -5.50 15.73
C VAL A 120 -11.35 -5.25 14.87
N ASN A 121 -12.24 -4.36 15.29
CA ASN A 121 -13.44 -4.01 14.53
C ASN A 121 -13.10 -3.32 13.21
N ASN A 122 -12.12 -2.41 13.20
CA ASN A 122 -11.67 -1.76 11.98
C ASN A 122 -11.17 -2.77 10.96
N PHE A 123 -10.38 -3.76 11.39
CA PHE A 123 -9.87 -4.79 10.50
C PHE A 123 -10.94 -5.80 10.06
N LYS A 124 -11.93 -6.11 10.89
CA LYS A 124 -13.12 -6.85 10.44
C LYS A 124 -13.85 -6.11 9.31
N THR A 125 -14.05 -4.80 9.45
CA THR A 125 -14.68 -3.96 8.43
C THR A 125 -13.88 -3.94 7.14
N ILE A 126 -12.54 -3.84 7.21
CA ILE A 126 -11.65 -3.89 6.04
C ILE A 126 -11.76 -5.25 5.33
N LEU A 127 -11.65 -6.36 6.07
CA LEU A 127 -11.74 -7.71 5.50
C LEU A 127 -13.10 -8.00 4.88
N TRP A 128 -14.18 -7.52 5.51
CA TRP A 128 -15.52 -7.61 4.97
C TRP A 128 -15.67 -6.82 3.66
N ASN A 129 -15.18 -5.57 3.62
CA ASN A 129 -15.16 -4.77 2.39
C ASN A 129 -14.39 -5.45 1.26
N ILE A 130 -13.21 -6.01 1.54
CA ILE A 130 -12.44 -6.78 0.57
C ILE A 130 -13.26 -7.97 0.04
N SER A 131 -13.93 -8.69 0.93
CA SER A 131 -14.76 -9.84 0.58
C SER A 131 -15.92 -9.45 -0.34
N LEU A 132 -16.67 -8.40 0.00
CA LEU A 132 -17.75 -7.87 -0.84
C LEU A 132 -17.26 -7.51 -2.25
N ARG A 133 -16.11 -6.83 -2.35
CA ARG A 133 -15.55 -6.39 -3.64
C ARG A 133 -15.05 -7.54 -4.50
N LYS A 134 -14.68 -8.66 -3.88
CA LYS A 134 -14.30 -9.89 -4.58
C LYS A 134 -15.50 -10.77 -4.93
N GLY A 135 -16.71 -10.39 -4.53
CA GLY A 135 -17.92 -11.20 -4.71
C GLY A 135 -17.93 -12.43 -3.80
N TRP A 136 -17.26 -12.36 -2.65
CA TRP A 136 -17.18 -13.45 -1.70
C TRP A 136 -18.33 -13.38 -0.71
N GLU A 137 -19.22 -14.38 -0.73
CA GLU A 137 -20.16 -14.59 0.37
C GLU A 137 -19.40 -14.80 1.68
N TYR A 138 -19.89 -14.16 2.76
CA TYR A 138 -19.22 -14.13 4.06
C TYR A 138 -19.65 -15.29 4.94
#